data_AF-A0A321LQR9-F1
#
_entry.id   AF-A0A321LQR9-F1
#
_cell.length_a   1.000
_cell.length_b   1.000
_cell.length_c   1.000
_cell.angle_alpha   90.00
_cell.angle_beta   90.00
_cell.angle_gamma   90.00
#
_symmetry.space_group_name_H-M   'P 1'
#
loop_
_entity.id
_entity.type
_entity.pdbx_description
1 polymer ?
#
loop_
_entity_poly.entity_id
_entity_poly.type
_entity_poly.pdbx_seq_one_letter_code
_entity_poly.pdbx_strand_id
1 'polypeptide(L)'
;MQAQGCSGILLYFGDLDPRGLWIPVKAGQQNRIEVRPDKTLYQLLFETAQKKFTVHRESLVYDSRLLEWLPENLREFAADCFKRGRRLPQELISIWDLTDLENGGAES
;
A
#
# COMPACT_ATOMS: atom_id res chain seq x y z
N MET A 1 -31.30 -4.80 3.84
CA MET A 1 -31.35 -4.24 2.47
C MET A 1 -29.94 -4.20 1.94
N GLN A 2 -29.62 -4.95 0.89
CA GLN A 2 -28.32 -4.92 0.22
C GLN A 2 -28.41 -3.91 -0.92
N ALA A 3 -27.49 -2.94 -0.98
CA ALA A 3 -27.39 -2.05 -2.13
C ALA A 3 -26.93 -2.87 -3.35
N GLN A 4 -27.86 -3.12 -4.28
CA GLN A 4 -27.51 -3.59 -5.62
C GLN A 4 -26.93 -2.40 -6.39
N GLY A 5 -25.70 -2.51 -6.93
CA GLY A 5 -25.28 -1.57 -7.98
C GLY A 5 -23.79 -1.24 -8.12
N CYS A 6 -22.91 -1.49 -7.15
CA CYS A 6 -21.51 -1.14 -7.30
C CYS A 6 -20.65 -2.34 -7.70
N SER A 7 -20.66 -2.69 -8.99
CA SER A 7 -19.60 -3.52 -9.59
C SER A 7 -18.47 -2.61 -10.06
N GLY A 8 -17.26 -2.79 -9.55
CA GLY A 8 -16.10 -2.00 -9.95
C GLY A 8 -14.82 -2.40 -9.23
N ILE A 9 -13.70 -1.87 -9.73
CA ILE A 9 -12.39 -1.97 -9.08
C ILE A 9 -12.16 -0.67 -8.31
N LEU A 10 -11.92 -0.79 -7.00
CA LEU A 10 -11.47 0.31 -6.16
C LEU A 10 -9.94 0.21 -6.01
N LEU A 11 -9.22 1.23 -6.42
CA LEU A 11 -7.80 1.36 -6.13
C LEU A 11 -7.64 1.95 -4.73
N TYR A 12 -6.92 1.24 -3.86
CA TYR A 12 -6.68 1.62 -2.49
C TYR A 12 -5.22 2.03 -2.30
N PHE A 13 -5.03 3.16 -1.64
CA PHE A 13 -3.74 3.61 -1.14
C PHE A 13 -3.91 4.04 0.32
N GLY A 14 -2.96 3.66 1.16
CA GLY A 14 -2.97 3.90 2.59
C GLY A 14 -1.68 3.38 3.22
N ASP A 15 -1.64 3.40 4.55
CA ASP A 15 -0.45 3.02 5.30
C ASP A 15 0.01 1.59 5.00
N LEU A 16 1.33 1.41 4.91
CA LEU A 16 1.96 0.10 4.89
C LEU A 16 2.31 -0.35 6.31
N ASP A 17 1.33 -0.96 6.96
CA ASP A 17 1.47 -1.74 8.19
C ASP A 17 0.40 -2.85 8.22
N PRO A 18 0.44 -3.81 9.17
CA PRO A 18 -0.54 -4.89 9.20
C PRO A 18 -1.99 -4.43 9.32
N ARG A 19 -2.27 -3.30 10.01
CA ARG A 19 -3.62 -2.74 10.12
C ARG A 19 -4.03 -2.04 8.82
N GLY A 20 -3.12 -1.29 8.22
CA GLY A 20 -3.31 -0.64 6.92
C GLY A 20 -3.67 -1.65 5.83
N LEU A 21 -2.98 -2.79 5.75
CA LEU A 21 -3.28 -3.87 4.79
C LEU A 21 -4.57 -4.64 5.11
N TRP A 22 -4.96 -4.71 6.38
CA TRP A 22 -6.19 -5.39 6.78
C TRP A 22 -7.45 -4.67 6.26
N ILE A 23 -7.44 -3.35 6.18
CA ILE A 23 -8.57 -2.52 5.72
C ILE A 23 -9.04 -2.92 4.30
N PRO A 24 -8.20 -2.86 3.25
CA PRO A 24 -8.64 -3.20 1.89
C PRO A 24 -8.99 -4.68 1.73
N VAL A 25 -8.26 -5.58 2.40
CA VAL A 25 -8.56 -7.02 2.41
C VAL A 25 -9.96 -7.29 2.96
N LYS A 26 -10.33 -6.64 4.07
CA LYS A 26 -11.69 -6.77 4.63
C LYS A 26 -12.75 -6.09 3.81
N ALA A 27 -12.48 -4.90 3.28
CA ALA A 27 -13.42 -4.18 2.43
C ALA A 27 -13.82 -5.01 1.20
N GLY A 28 -12.84 -5.67 0.55
CA GLY A 28 -13.10 -6.55 -0.59
C GLY A 28 -13.92 -7.79 -0.23
N GLN A 29 -13.66 -8.40 0.93
CA GLN A 29 -14.41 -9.57 1.42
C GLN A 29 -15.89 -9.24 1.74
N GLN A 30 -16.18 -8.05 2.24
CA GLN A 30 -17.51 -7.69 2.77
C GLN A 30 -18.45 -7.08 1.72
N ASN A 31 -17.93 -6.34 0.75
CA ASN A 31 -18.74 -5.43 -0.07
C ASN A 31 -18.95 -5.87 -1.52
N ARG A 32 -18.43 -7.04 -1.94
CA ARG A 32 -18.47 -7.51 -3.35
C ARG A 32 -17.85 -6.51 -4.36
N ILE A 33 -16.98 -5.62 -3.87
CA ILE A 33 -16.18 -4.70 -4.68
C ILE A 33 -14.78 -5.28 -4.73
N GLU A 34 -14.16 -5.23 -5.90
CA GLU A 34 -12.76 -5.65 -6.04
C GLU A 34 -11.86 -4.53 -5.56
N VAL A 35 -11.17 -4.71 -4.43
CA VAL A 35 -10.23 -3.71 -3.89
C VAL A 35 -8.82 -4.14 -4.25
N ARG A 36 -8.14 -3.34 -5.09
CA ARG A 36 -6.77 -3.57 -5.54
C ARG A 36 -5.84 -2.49 -4.98
N PRO A 37 -4.56 -2.80 -4.76
CA PRO A 37 -3.58 -1.78 -4.42
C PRO A 37 -3.39 -0.81 -5.60
N ASP A 38 -3.29 0.49 -5.30
CA ASP A 38 -2.74 1.44 -6.26
C ASP A 38 -1.23 1.19 -6.40
N LYS A 39 -0.86 0.46 -7.46
CA LYS A 39 0.52 0.01 -7.67
C LYS A 39 1.49 1.20 -7.75
N THR A 40 1.10 2.27 -8.42
CA THR A 40 1.97 3.44 -8.65
C THR A 40 2.27 4.14 -7.32
N LEU A 41 1.24 4.41 -6.52
CA LEU A 41 1.42 5.09 -5.24
C LEU A 41 2.18 4.24 -4.23
N TYR A 42 1.94 2.93 -4.18
CA TYR A 42 2.74 2.04 -3.35
C TYR A 42 4.19 1.94 -3.83
N GLN A 43 4.47 1.91 -5.14
CA GLN A 43 5.86 1.96 -5.63
C GLN A 43 6.56 3.25 -5.18
N LEU A 44 5.91 4.41 -5.37
CA LEU A 44 6.45 5.69 -4.93
C LEU A 44 6.71 5.74 -3.41
N LEU A 45 5.79 5.20 -2.61
CA LEU A 45 5.94 5.12 -1.16
C LEU A 45 7.19 4.32 -0.77
N PHE A 46 7.44 3.20 -1.44
CA PHE A 46 8.58 2.33 -1.16
C PHE A 46 9.90 2.99 -1.58
N GLU A 47 9.94 3.61 -2.76
CA GLU A 47 11.12 4.35 -3.24
C GLU A 47 11.45 5.52 -2.30
N THR A 48 10.44 6.24 -1.86
CA THR A 48 10.60 7.34 -0.90
C THR A 48 11.09 6.83 0.46
N ALA A 49 10.56 5.69 0.93
CA ALA A 49 10.99 5.08 2.18
C ALA A 49 12.44 4.62 2.16
N GLN A 50 12.91 4.08 1.03
CA GLN A 50 14.32 3.69 0.87
C GLN A 50 15.28 4.87 1.00
N LYS A 51 14.88 6.06 0.53
CA LYS A 51 15.70 7.27 0.59
C LYS A 51 15.74 7.91 1.97
N LYS A 52 14.67 7.77 2.76
CA LYS A 52 14.44 8.65 3.93
C LYS A 52 14.85 8.07 5.31
N PHE A 53 14.93 6.75 5.56
CA PHE A 53 15.12 6.30 6.97
C PHE A 53 15.82 4.96 7.27
N THR A 54 16.58 4.98 8.39
CA THR A 54 17.06 3.83 9.18
C THR A 54 16.83 4.05 10.67
N VAL A 55 15.63 3.73 11.18
CA VAL A 55 15.46 3.45 12.62
C VAL A 55 14.69 2.14 12.75
N HIS A 56 15.29 1.18 13.45
CA HIS A 56 14.71 -0.13 13.72
C HIS A 56 13.82 -0.07 14.96
N ARG A 57 12.71 -0.80 14.95
CA ARG A 57 11.80 -0.97 16.08
C ARG A 57 11.50 -2.46 16.27
N GLU A 58 10.74 -2.79 17.30
CA GLU A 58 10.23 -4.16 17.52
C GLU A 58 9.40 -4.63 16.32
N SER A 59 9.60 -5.89 15.92
CA SER A 59 8.90 -6.51 14.80
C SER A 59 7.39 -6.40 14.94
N LEU A 60 6.71 -6.06 13.85
CA LEU A 60 5.25 -6.08 13.80
C LEU A 60 4.77 -7.54 13.68
N VAL A 61 3.76 -7.92 14.46
CA VAL A 61 3.08 -9.21 14.32
C VAL A 61 2.08 -9.10 13.17
N TYR A 62 2.14 -10.03 12.21
CA TYR A 62 1.26 -10.03 11.04
C TYR A 62 1.00 -11.44 10.50
N ASP A 63 -0.13 -11.59 9.82
CA ASP A 63 -0.43 -12.76 8.97
C ASP A 63 0.23 -12.55 7.60
N SER A 64 1.11 -13.47 7.18
CA SER A 64 1.85 -13.36 5.92
C SER A 64 0.93 -13.26 4.70
N ARG A 65 -0.30 -13.79 4.78
CA ARG A 65 -1.30 -13.70 3.70
C ARG A 65 -1.75 -12.26 3.43
N LEU A 66 -1.58 -11.34 4.38
CA LEU A 66 -1.85 -9.91 4.14
C LEU A 66 -0.94 -9.33 3.05
N LEU A 67 0.27 -9.86 2.91
CA LEU A 67 1.21 -9.42 1.88
C LEU A 67 0.78 -9.86 0.47
N GLU A 68 -0.05 -10.91 0.35
CA GLU A 68 -0.53 -11.38 -0.95
C GLU A 68 -1.41 -10.34 -1.65
N TRP A 69 -2.04 -9.43 -0.89
CA TRP A 69 -2.82 -8.32 -1.43
C TRP A 69 -1.96 -7.26 -2.13
N LEU A 70 -0.67 -7.16 -1.77
CA LEU A 70 0.27 -6.26 -2.44
C LEU A 70 0.75 -6.82 -3.79
N PRO A 71 1.19 -5.94 -4.71
CA PRO A 71 1.91 -6.36 -5.91
C PRO A 71 3.11 -7.22 -5.54
N GLU A 72 3.36 -8.29 -6.30
CA GLU A 72 4.38 -9.30 -6.01
C GLU A 72 5.76 -8.68 -5.77
N ASN A 73 6.16 -7.71 -6.59
CA ASN A 73 7.44 -7.00 -6.50
C ASN A 73 7.60 -6.15 -5.23
N LEU A 74 6.55 -5.93 -4.44
CA LEU A 74 6.58 -5.15 -3.21
C LEU A 74 6.50 -6.02 -1.95
N ARG A 75 6.18 -7.30 -2.07
CA ARG A 75 5.90 -8.18 -0.91
C ARG A 75 7.12 -8.40 -0.04
N GLU A 76 8.28 -8.65 -0.65
CA GLU A 76 9.52 -8.92 0.08
C GLU A 76 9.95 -7.70 0.90
N PHE A 77 9.92 -6.51 0.30
CA PHE A 77 10.25 -5.28 1.00
C PHE A 77 9.27 -4.99 2.13
N ALA A 78 7.97 -5.18 1.92
CA ALA A 78 6.97 -5.03 2.98
C ALA A 78 7.21 -6.02 4.14
N ALA A 79 7.57 -7.27 3.83
CA ALA A 79 7.94 -8.25 4.84
C ALA A 79 9.18 -7.82 5.65
N ASP A 80 10.23 -7.32 4.98
CA ASP A 80 11.41 -6.79 5.67
C ASP A 80 11.07 -5.58 6.55
N CYS A 81 10.22 -4.66 6.07
CA CYS A 81 9.70 -3.57 6.88
C CYS A 81 9.05 -4.09 8.16
N PHE A 82 8.12 -5.03 8.06
CA PHE A 82 7.38 -5.53 9.23
C PHE A 82 8.28 -6.28 10.21
N LYS A 83 9.20 -7.12 9.70
CA LYS A 83 10.24 -7.78 10.52
C LYS A 83 11.10 -6.77 11.28
N ARG A 84 11.32 -5.59 10.69
CA ARG A 84 12.09 -4.50 11.29
C ARG A 84 11.27 -3.51 12.14
N GLY A 85 9.99 -3.79 12.36
CA GLY A 85 9.11 -2.91 13.11
C GLY A 85 8.72 -1.63 12.37
N ARG A 86 8.90 -1.60 11.04
CA ARG A 86 8.71 -0.41 10.22
C ARG A 86 7.28 -0.36 9.68
N ARG A 87 6.62 0.76 9.96
CA ARG A 87 5.40 1.22 9.29
C ARG A 87 5.80 2.28 8.27
N LEU A 88 5.23 2.23 7.07
CA LEU A 88 5.34 3.34 6.11
C LEU A 88 4.02 4.10 6.11
N PRO A 89 3.96 5.29 6.73
CA PRO A 89 2.78 6.14 6.65
C PRO A 89 2.59 6.61 5.21
N GLN A 90 1.34 6.69 4.73
CA GLN A 90 1.05 7.26 3.42
C GLN A 90 1.56 8.71 3.30
N GLU A 91 1.62 9.44 4.42
CA GLU A 91 2.09 10.83 4.46
C GLU A 91 3.61 10.97 4.23
N LEU A 92 4.33 9.85 4.06
CA LEU A 92 5.74 9.89 3.66
C LEU A 92 5.92 10.40 2.23
N ILE A 93 4.92 10.20 1.37
CA ILE A 93 4.81 10.85 0.07
C ILE A 93 4.03 12.16 0.24
N SER A 94 4.57 13.23 -0.34
CA SER A 94 3.99 14.57 -0.33
C SER A 94 3.37 14.90 -1.69
N ILE A 95 2.63 16.01 -1.75
CA ILE A 95 2.07 16.50 -3.02
C ILE A 95 3.14 16.76 -4.08
N TRP A 96 4.36 17.12 -3.66
CA TRP A 96 5.49 17.36 -4.56
C TRP A 96 5.97 16.07 -5.23
N ASP A 97 5.97 14.96 -4.49
CA ASP A 97 6.33 13.64 -5.01
C ASP A 97 5.28 13.13 -6.04
N LEU A 98 4.04 13.63 -5.95
CA LEU A 98 2.97 13.30 -6.89
C LEU A 98 3.07 14.10 -8.20
N THR A 99 3.48 15.38 -8.14
CA THR A 99 3.70 16.18 -9.36
C THR A 99 4.80 15.61 -10.24
N ASP A 100 5.81 14.95 -9.66
CA ASP A 100 6.86 14.28 -10.43
C ASP A 100 6.34 13.05 -11.20
N LEU A 101 5.31 12.35 -10.67
CA LEU A 101 4.64 11.26 -11.37
C LEU A 101 3.86 11.73 -12.61
N GLU A 102 3.20 12.89 -12.53
CA GLU A 102 2.42 13.45 -13.64
C GLU A 102 3.33 13.94 -14.78
N ASN A 103 4.45 14.58 -14.43
CA ASN A 103 5.39 15.13 -15.42
C ASN A 103 6.26 14.06 -16.10
N GLY A 104 6.49 12.91 -15.45
CA GLY A 104 7.23 11.78 -16.02
C GLY A 104 6.44 10.92 -17.03
N GLY A 105 5.14 11.18 -17.21
CA GLY A 105 4.28 10.46 -18.16
C GLY A 105 4.16 11.10 -19.55
N ALA A 106 4.80 12.24 -19.79
CA ALA A 106 4.69 13.01 -21.04
C ALA A 106 5.83 12.77 -22.05
N GLU A 107 6.77 11.86 -21.76
CA GLU A 107 7.80 11.45 -22.71
C GLU A 107 7.65 9.94 -23.00
N SER A 108 6.92 9.63 -24.07
CA SER A 108 6.94 8.34 -24.79
C SER A 108 6.56 8.57 -26.25
#